data_AF-A0A920BE71-F1
#
_entry.id   AF-A0A920BE71-F1
#
_cell.length_a   1.000
_cell.length_b   1.000
_cell.length_c   1.000
_cell.angle_alpha   90.00
_cell.angle_beta   90.00
_cell.angle_gamma   90.00
#
_symmetry.space_group_name_H-M   'P 1'
#
loop_
_entity.id
_entity.type
_entity.pdbx_description
1 polymer ?
#
loop_
_entity_poly.entity_id
_entity_poly.type
_entity_poly.pdbx_seq_one_letter_code
_entity_poly.pdbx_strand_id
1 'polypeptide(L)'
;MSTDIIPKTGFASFAFREGILKGVNQFFKSSFDGPDVRDGIVSAVAVKIQEPIFESQTKNKLGNSDLRSSLMPEVRDAITDYLYKNPPAAEALKQKIQTNERIRKELNNVKKAARENARKTPSPSPISKTANTIFRTAAGKAKKARSSSPRECLPEEA
;
A
#
# COMPACT_ATOMS: atom_id res chain seq x y z
N MET A 1 0.20 25.39 -20.82
CA MET A 1 -0.47 24.65 -19.73
C MET A 1 0.53 23.64 -19.20
N SER A 2 0.96 23.77 -17.94
CA SER A 2 1.95 22.85 -17.35
C SER A 2 1.23 21.58 -16.90
N THR A 3 1.61 20.43 -17.46
CA THR A 3 1.16 19.11 -17.00
C THR A 3 2.14 18.61 -15.95
N ASP A 4 1.78 18.76 -14.67
CA ASP A 4 2.59 18.25 -13.58
C ASP A 4 2.17 16.80 -13.25
N ILE A 5 3.12 15.86 -13.26
CA ILE A 5 2.90 14.49 -12.79
C ILE A 5 2.99 14.52 -11.27
N ILE A 6 1.90 14.19 -10.59
CA ILE A 6 1.83 14.15 -9.13
C ILE A 6 2.25 12.75 -8.66
N PRO A 7 3.43 12.57 -8.04
CA PRO A 7 3.94 11.24 -7.68
C PRO A 7 3.26 10.62 -6.46
N LYS A 8 2.59 11.43 -5.62
CA LYS A 8 1.91 10.96 -4.40
C LYS A 8 0.39 10.91 -4.57
N THR A 9 -0.24 10.03 -3.79
CA THR A 9 -1.69 9.83 -3.75
C THR A 9 -2.41 11.13 -3.35
N GLY A 10 -3.07 11.78 -4.31
CA GLY A 10 -3.88 12.98 -4.08
C GLY A 10 -5.38 12.68 -3.94
N PHE A 11 -6.20 13.73 -3.76
CA PHE A 11 -7.66 13.59 -3.67
C PHE A 11 -8.27 12.93 -4.91
N ALA A 12 -7.75 13.21 -6.12
CA ALA A 12 -8.21 12.58 -7.35
C ALA A 12 -8.02 11.05 -7.34
N SER A 13 -6.82 10.58 -6.96
CA SER A 13 -6.54 9.13 -6.86
C SER A 13 -7.39 8.46 -5.80
N PHE A 14 -7.66 9.14 -4.68
CA PHE A 14 -8.54 8.64 -3.63
C PHE A 14 -9.99 8.55 -4.10
N ALA A 15 -10.51 9.64 -4.71
CA ALA A 15 -11.85 9.69 -5.27
C ALA A 15 -12.08 8.60 -6.32
N PHE A 16 -11.10 8.37 -7.19
CA PHE A 16 -11.15 7.30 -8.19
C PHE A 16 -11.23 5.91 -7.54
N ARG A 17 -10.38 5.63 -6.54
CA ARG A 17 -10.39 4.36 -5.80
C ARG A 17 -11.71 4.09 -5.10
N GLU A 18 -12.30 5.12 -4.50
CA GLU A 18 -13.62 5.03 -3.85
C GLU A 18 -14.76 4.89 -4.87
N GLY A 19 -14.67 5.58 -6.01
CA GLY A 19 -15.62 5.47 -7.12
C GLY A 19 -15.69 4.04 -7.65
N ILE A 20 -14.55 3.38 -7.84
CA ILE A 20 -14.49 1.97 -8.24
C ILE A 20 -15.23 1.08 -7.25
N LEU A 21 -14.90 1.19 -5.96
CA LEU A 21 -15.52 0.36 -4.93
C LEU A 21 -17.05 0.51 -4.93
N LYS A 22 -17.54 1.75 -5.00
CA LYS A 22 -18.98 2.04 -5.03
C LYS A 22 -19.64 1.51 -6.31
N GLY A 23 -19.00 1.67 -7.46
CA GLY A 23 -19.54 1.19 -8.75
C GLY A 23 -19.66 -0.33 -8.80
N VAL A 24 -18.64 -1.03 -8.31
CA VAL A 24 -18.63 -2.49 -8.18
C VAL A 24 -19.71 -2.97 -7.20
N ASN A 25 -19.80 -2.35 -6.02
CA ASN A 25 -20.81 -2.70 -5.02
C ASN A 25 -22.24 -2.45 -5.52
N GLN A 26 -22.46 -1.37 -6.29
CA GLN A 26 -23.75 -1.06 -6.91
C GLN A 26 -24.15 -2.09 -7.97
N PHE A 27 -23.21 -2.49 -8.84
CA PHE A 27 -23.48 -3.47 -9.89
C PHE A 27 -23.81 -4.86 -9.33
N PHE A 28 -23.02 -5.35 -8.37
CA PHE A 28 -23.21 -6.68 -7.79
C PHE A 28 -24.19 -6.71 -6.60
N LYS A 29 -24.72 -5.55 -6.18
CA LYS A 29 -25.58 -5.39 -4.99
C LYS A 29 -25.00 -6.08 -3.74
N SER A 30 -23.68 -6.09 -3.64
CA SER A 30 -22.92 -6.79 -2.61
C SER A 30 -21.90 -5.83 -2.03
N SER A 31 -21.64 -5.93 -0.73
CA SER A 31 -20.65 -5.09 -0.06
C SER A 31 -19.30 -5.79 -0.06
N PHE A 32 -18.49 -5.53 -1.09
CA PHE A 32 -17.10 -5.98 -1.11
C PHE A 32 -16.20 -5.00 -0.36
N ASP A 33 -15.03 -5.50 0.04
CA ASP A 33 -14.02 -4.71 0.69
C ASP A 33 -13.13 -3.96 -0.30
N GLY A 34 -12.83 -2.70 0.02
CA GLY A 34 -11.95 -1.84 -0.77
C GLY A 34 -10.61 -2.46 -1.18
N PRO A 35 -9.82 -3.10 -0.28
CA PRO A 35 -8.57 -3.75 -0.69
C PRO A 35 -8.79 -4.87 -1.70
N ASP A 36 -9.83 -5.70 -1.53
CA ASP A 36 -10.05 -6.91 -2.33
C ASP A 36 -10.47 -6.54 -3.76
N VAL A 37 -11.23 -5.46 -3.93
CA VAL A 37 -11.61 -4.91 -5.24
C VAL A 37 -10.45 -4.21 -5.94
N ARG A 38 -9.59 -3.50 -5.21
CA ARG A 38 -8.49 -2.73 -5.79
C ARG A 38 -7.28 -3.58 -6.15
N ASP A 39 -7.22 -4.81 -5.64
CA ASP A 39 -6.07 -5.67 -5.83
C ASP A 39 -5.92 -6.15 -7.28
N GLY A 40 -4.76 -5.84 -7.86
CA GLY A 40 -4.45 -6.05 -9.26
C GLY A 40 -5.24 -5.17 -10.25
N ILE A 41 -5.70 -3.98 -9.83
CA ILE A 41 -6.16 -2.91 -10.74
C ILE A 41 -5.00 -1.96 -11.04
N VAL A 42 -4.71 -1.78 -12.32
CA VAL A 42 -3.77 -0.74 -12.81
C VAL A 42 -4.59 0.35 -13.47
N SER A 43 -4.35 1.61 -13.09
CA SER A 43 -5.09 2.76 -13.60
C SER A 43 -4.21 4.00 -13.67
N ALA A 44 -4.48 4.85 -14.66
CA ALA A 44 -3.90 6.17 -14.80
C ALA A 44 -5.03 7.20 -14.75
N VAL A 45 -4.86 8.25 -13.93
CA VAL A 45 -5.87 9.30 -13.73
C VAL A 45 -5.25 10.63 -14.14
N ALA A 46 -5.81 11.25 -15.18
CA ALA A 46 -5.45 12.58 -15.64
C ALA A 46 -6.64 13.52 -15.41
N VAL A 47 -6.42 14.61 -14.67
CA VAL A 47 -7.45 15.60 -14.36
C VAL A 47 -6.97 16.96 -14.82
N LYS A 48 -7.80 17.66 -15.60
CA LYS A 48 -7.54 19.03 -16.03
C LYS A 48 -8.30 19.99 -15.13
N ILE A 49 -7.58 20.95 -14.53
CA ILE A 49 -8.13 21.88 -13.52
C ILE A 49 -7.71 23.29 -13.93
N GLN A 50 -8.64 24.24 -13.84
CA GLN A 50 -8.37 25.65 -14.14
C GLN A 50 -7.55 26.31 -13.01
N GLU A 51 -7.95 26.11 -11.76
CA GLU A 51 -7.29 26.68 -10.57
C GLU A 51 -6.81 25.56 -9.62
N PRO A 52 -5.60 25.01 -9.82
CA PRO A 52 -5.08 23.95 -8.96
C PRO A 52 -4.51 24.52 -7.66
N ILE A 53 -5.06 24.11 -6.52
CA ILE A 53 -4.51 24.43 -5.19
C ILE A 53 -3.67 23.23 -4.75
N PHE A 54 -2.40 23.47 -4.39
CA PHE A 54 -1.51 22.43 -3.88
C PHE A 54 -1.24 22.64 -2.39
N GLU A 55 -1.21 21.55 -1.63
CA GLU A 55 -0.90 21.59 -0.19
C GLU A 55 0.57 21.95 0.09
N SER A 56 1.44 21.80 -0.90
CA SER A 56 2.88 22.03 -0.74
C SER A 56 3.49 22.62 -2.01
N GLN A 57 4.50 23.46 -1.84
CA GLN A 57 5.24 24.09 -2.94
C GLN A 57 5.83 23.08 -3.94
N THR A 58 6.16 21.86 -3.49
CA THR A 58 6.64 20.76 -4.35
C THR A 58 5.56 20.09 -5.22
N LYS A 59 4.37 20.69 -5.38
CA LYS A 59 3.24 20.20 -6.22
C LYS A 59 2.89 18.71 -6.04
N ASN A 60 3.16 18.19 -4.84
CA ASN A 60 3.10 16.75 -4.57
C ASN A 60 1.69 16.25 -4.22
N LYS A 61 0.79 17.14 -3.80
CA LYS A 61 -0.57 16.79 -3.41
C LYS A 61 -1.52 17.92 -3.75
N LEU A 62 -2.54 17.55 -4.51
CA LEU A 62 -3.62 18.43 -4.89
C LEU A 62 -4.59 18.55 -3.71
N GLY A 63 -4.93 19.79 -3.35
CA GLY A 63 -5.77 20.16 -2.19
C GLY A 63 -7.24 20.42 -2.51
N ASN A 64 -7.64 20.44 -3.79
CA ASN A 64 -9.02 20.75 -4.17
C ASN A 64 -9.98 19.62 -3.74
N SER A 65 -10.74 19.86 -2.66
CA SER A 65 -11.77 18.93 -2.16
C SER A 65 -12.91 18.71 -3.14
N ASP A 66 -13.23 19.71 -3.97
CA ASP A 66 -14.38 19.70 -4.89
C ASP A 66 -14.23 18.69 -6.03
N LEU A 67 -12.99 18.26 -6.29
CA LEU A 67 -12.72 17.22 -7.27
C LEU A 67 -13.27 15.87 -6.81
N ARG A 68 -13.29 15.61 -5.48
CA ARG A 68 -13.77 14.34 -4.96
C ARG A 68 -15.27 14.17 -5.17
N SER A 69 -16.06 15.21 -4.89
CA SER A 69 -17.53 15.16 -5.05
C SER A 69 -17.94 15.02 -6.51
N SER A 70 -17.14 15.56 -7.44
CA SER A 70 -17.41 15.49 -8.87
C SER A 70 -16.93 14.18 -9.51
N LEU A 71 -15.70 13.74 -9.21
CA LEU A 71 -15.12 12.51 -9.80
C LEU A 71 -15.76 11.22 -9.29
N MET A 72 -16.09 11.13 -7.99
CA MET A 72 -16.63 9.91 -7.41
C MET A 72 -17.90 9.38 -8.10
N PRO A 73 -18.96 10.19 -8.32
CA PRO A 73 -20.17 9.72 -9.00
C PRO A 73 -19.90 9.39 -10.47
N GLU A 74 -19.09 10.20 -11.17
CA GLU A 74 -18.76 9.98 -12.58
C GLU A 74 -18.03 8.66 -12.80
N VAL A 75 -17.03 8.36 -11.95
CA VAL A 75 -16.28 7.08 -12.00
C VAL A 75 -17.19 5.91 -11.65
N ARG A 76 -18.06 6.07 -10.65
CA ARG A 76 -19.02 5.02 -10.26
C ARG A 76 -19.92 4.66 -11.44
N ASP A 77 -20.53 5.66 -12.06
CA ASP A 77 -21.50 5.47 -13.14
C ASP A 77 -20.80 4.89 -14.38
N ALA A 78 -19.61 5.39 -14.74
CA ALA A 78 -18.81 4.85 -15.84
C ALA A 78 -18.45 3.36 -15.66
N ILE A 79 -18.11 2.94 -14.43
CA ILE A 79 -17.79 1.54 -14.12
C ILE A 79 -19.03 0.67 -14.17
N THR A 80 -20.13 1.14 -13.60
CA THR A 80 -21.41 0.44 -13.65
C THR A 80 -21.85 0.21 -15.11
N ASP A 81 -21.77 1.25 -15.95
CA ASP A 81 -22.08 1.16 -17.39
C ASP A 81 -21.14 0.21 -18.13
N TYR A 82 -19.84 0.25 -17.83
CA TYR A 82 -18.86 -0.65 -18.44
C TYR A 82 -19.14 -2.12 -18.10
N LEU A 83 -19.51 -2.41 -16.85
CA LEU A 83 -19.83 -3.76 -16.39
C LEU A 83 -21.14 -4.28 -17.00
N TYR A 84 -22.14 -3.42 -17.20
CA TYR A 84 -23.38 -3.79 -17.91
C TYR A 84 -23.13 -4.12 -19.38
N LYS A 85 -22.22 -3.40 -20.04
CA LYS A 85 -21.86 -3.65 -21.45
C LYS A 85 -21.00 -4.90 -21.63
N ASN A 86 -20.20 -5.26 -20.62
CA ASN A 86 -19.22 -6.35 -20.70
C ASN A 86 -19.45 -7.42 -19.61
N PRO A 87 -20.46 -8.30 -19.78
CA PRO A 87 -20.72 -9.39 -18.85
C PRO A 87 -19.52 -10.34 -18.60
N PRO A 88 -18.70 -10.74 -19.60
CA PRO A 88 -17.57 -11.64 -19.32
C PRO A 88 -16.50 -10.99 -18.43
N ALA A 89 -16.29 -9.68 -18.59
CA ALA A 89 -15.37 -8.94 -17.74
C ALA A 89 -15.90 -8.81 -16.30
N ALA A 90 -17.22 -8.65 -16.14
CA ALA A 90 -17.85 -8.59 -14.82
C ALA A 90 -17.72 -9.93 -14.06
N GLU A 91 -17.90 -11.06 -14.75
CA GLU A 91 -17.74 -12.38 -14.13
C GLU A 91 -16.28 -12.63 -13.71
N ALA A 92 -15.32 -12.34 -14.58
CA ALA A 92 -13.90 -12.45 -14.26
C ALA A 92 -13.51 -11.56 -13.07
N LEU A 93 -14.03 -10.33 -13.01
CA LEU A 93 -13.81 -9.42 -11.89
C LEU A 93 -14.36 -10.00 -10.58
N LYS A 94 -15.59 -10.54 -10.61
CA LYS A 94 -16.22 -11.16 -9.43
C LYS A 94 -15.41 -12.34 -8.89
N GLN A 95 -14.93 -13.22 -9.77
CA GLN A 95 -14.10 -14.36 -9.38
C GLN A 95 -12.79 -13.91 -8.73
N LYS A 96 -12.15 -12.87 -9.27
CA LYS A 96 -10.93 -12.29 -8.69
C LYS A 96 -11.19 -11.72 -7.29
N ILE A 97 -12.27 -10.95 -7.11
CA ILE A 97 -12.63 -10.39 -5.80
C ILE A 97 -12.86 -11.50 -4.77
N GLN A 98 -13.60 -12.55 -5.12
CA GLN A 98 -13.85 -13.68 -4.22
C GLN A 98 -12.56 -14.44 -3.85
N THR A 99 -11.64 -14.56 -4.81
CA THR A 99 -10.33 -15.17 -4.58
C THR A 99 -9.52 -14.35 -3.59
N ASN A 100 -9.48 -13.03 -3.77
CA ASN A 100 -8.78 -12.11 -2.87
C ASN A 100 -9.36 -12.16 -1.46
N GLU A 101 -10.70 -12.21 -1.33
CA GLU A 101 -11.37 -12.31 -0.04
C GLU A 101 -10.99 -13.62 0.69
N ARG A 102 -10.94 -14.75 -0.03
CA ARG A 102 -10.51 -16.05 0.53
C ARG A 102 -9.08 -15.99 1.03
N ILE A 103 -8.15 -15.54 0.18
CA ILE A 103 -6.71 -15.40 0.53
C ILE A 103 -6.55 -14.53 1.78
N ARG A 104 -7.26 -13.40 1.83
CA ARG A 104 -7.20 -12.50 2.99
C ARG A 104 -7.71 -13.14 4.27
N LYS A 105 -8.81 -13.91 4.21
CA LYS A 105 -9.35 -14.65 5.37
C LYS A 105 -8.36 -15.70 5.86
N GLU A 106 -7.75 -16.46 4.94
CA GLU A 106 -6.73 -17.47 5.26
C GLU A 106 -5.52 -16.83 5.94
N LEU A 107 -4.97 -15.76 5.36
CA LEU A 107 -3.83 -15.02 5.94
C LEU A 107 -4.16 -14.46 7.33
N ASN A 108 -5.38 -13.96 7.53
CA ASN A 108 -5.81 -13.44 8.83
C ASN A 108 -5.93 -14.56 9.86
N ASN A 109 -6.40 -15.75 9.48
CA ASN A 109 -6.49 -16.90 10.37
C ASN A 109 -5.10 -17.39 10.80
N VAL A 110 -4.16 -17.50 9.85
CA VAL A 110 -2.76 -17.87 10.14
C VAL A 110 -2.09 -16.84 11.07
N LYS A 111 -2.26 -15.53 10.79
CA LYS A 111 -1.71 -14.46 11.63
C LYS A 111 -2.30 -14.46 13.04
N LYS A 112 -3.60 -14.78 13.19
CA LYS A 112 -4.25 -14.90 14.50
C LYS A 112 -3.70 -16.10 15.27
N ALA A 113 -3.58 -17.27 14.64
CA ALA A 113 -2.99 -18.45 15.25
C ALA A 113 -1.54 -18.19 15.71
N ALA A 114 -0.73 -17.52 14.89
CA ALA A 114 0.63 -17.13 15.26
C ALA A 114 0.65 -16.16 16.47
N ARG A 115 -0.25 -15.18 16.51
CA ARG A 115 -0.36 -14.24 17.65
C ARG A 115 -0.84 -14.93 18.93
N GLU A 116 -1.77 -15.87 18.84
CA GLU A 116 -2.26 -16.62 19.99
C GLU A 116 -1.20 -17.59 20.53
N ASN A 117 -0.45 -18.24 19.64
CA ASN A 117 0.69 -19.07 20.03
C ASN A 117 1.79 -18.22 20.69
N ALA A 118 2.10 -17.04 20.16
CA ALA A 118 3.05 -16.12 20.76
C ALA A 118 2.60 -15.58 22.14
N ARG A 119 1.29 -15.51 22.40
CA ARG A 119 0.74 -15.15 23.72
C ARG A 119 0.77 -16.31 24.72
N LYS A 120 0.66 -17.54 24.24
CA LYS A 120 0.70 -18.76 25.09
C LYS A 120 2.13 -19.19 25.40
N THR A 121 3.10 -18.87 24.56
CA THR A 121 4.52 -19.02 24.86
C THR A 121 4.99 -17.83 25.70
N PRO A 122 5.41 -18.01 26.97
CA PRO A 122 6.15 -16.96 27.67
C PRO A 122 7.40 -16.67 26.84
N SER A 123 7.70 -15.38 26.66
CA SER A 123 8.87 -14.88 25.95
C SER A 123 10.12 -15.72 26.25
N PRO A 124 10.95 -16.10 25.25
CA PRO A 124 12.34 -16.37 25.59
C PRO A 124 12.85 -15.09 26.26
N SER A 125 13.38 -15.25 27.47
CA SER A 125 13.83 -14.17 28.35
C SER A 125 14.63 -13.10 27.59
N PRO A 126 14.55 -11.82 27.99
CA PRO A 126 15.44 -10.81 27.44
C PRO A 126 16.85 -11.16 27.92
N ILE A 127 17.66 -11.80 27.07
CA ILE A 127 19.10 -11.70 27.21
C ILE A 127 19.40 -10.23 26.93
N SER A 128 19.50 -9.47 28.02
CA SER A 128 20.06 -8.13 28.04
C SER A 128 21.40 -8.17 27.31
N LYS A 129 21.44 -7.60 26.10
CA LYS A 129 22.72 -7.16 25.54
C LYS A 129 23.12 -5.85 26.22
N THR A 130 23.30 -5.90 27.53
CA THR A 130 24.19 -4.98 28.23
C THR A 130 25.58 -5.58 28.09
N ALA A 131 26.27 -5.24 27.01
CA ALA A 131 27.72 -5.48 26.92
C ALA A 131 28.39 -4.12 26.77
N ASN A 132 28.35 -3.33 27.85
CA ASN A 132 29.25 -2.22 28.02
C ASN A 132 30.28 -2.60 29.09
N THR A 133 31.55 -2.65 28.65
CA THR A 133 32.79 -2.55 29.44
C THR A 133 33.34 -3.83 30.09
N ILE A 134 34.55 -4.25 29.69
CA ILE A 134 35.81 -4.24 30.47
C ILE A 134 36.85 -5.13 29.75
N PHE A 135 37.84 -4.50 29.11
CA PHE A 135 39.21 -5.02 29.12
C PHE A 135 40.13 -3.81 29.34
N ARG A 136 40.37 -3.49 30.63
CA ARG A 136 41.55 -2.74 31.06
C ARG A 136 42.65 -3.75 31.37
N THR A 137 43.88 -3.31 31.10
CA THR A 137 45.21 -3.89 31.38
C THR A 137 45.79 -4.74 30.24
N ALA A 138 47.01 -4.53 29.74
CA ALA A 138 48.01 -3.48 29.91
C ALA A 138 49.04 -3.54 28.74
N ALA A 139 49.64 -2.38 28.43
CA ALA A 139 50.95 -2.16 27.80
C ALA A 139 51.25 -2.74 26.39
N GLY A 140 51.40 -1.85 25.39
CA GLY A 140 52.18 -2.18 24.18
C GLY A 140 51.91 -1.34 22.93
N LYS A 141 52.41 -0.09 22.91
CA LYS A 141 52.81 0.75 21.75
C LYS A 141 51.92 0.83 20.47
N ALA A 142 51.57 2.08 20.17
CA ALA A 142 50.89 2.62 19.00
C ALA A 142 51.47 2.26 17.61
N LYS A 143 50.58 2.07 16.62
CA LYS A 143 50.52 2.86 15.37
C LYS A 143 49.22 2.56 14.58
N LYS A 144 48.69 3.61 13.97
CA LYS A 144 47.33 3.79 13.42
C LYS A 144 47.19 3.13 12.03
N ALA A 145 46.28 2.16 11.89
CA ALA A 145 45.80 1.64 10.61
C ALA A 145 44.38 1.03 10.75
N ARG A 146 43.44 1.44 9.89
CA ARG A 146 42.23 0.72 9.44
C ARG A 146 41.42 1.67 8.54
N SER A 147 41.56 1.66 7.22
CA SER A 147 41.04 0.68 6.25
C SER A 147 39.62 0.19 6.55
N SER A 148 38.69 0.77 5.79
CA SER A 148 37.48 0.19 5.20
C SER A 148 36.92 -1.09 5.85
N SER A 149 35.82 -0.94 6.59
CA SER A 149 34.95 -2.07 6.96
C SER A 149 34.13 -2.53 5.73
N PRO A 150 34.01 -3.84 5.45
CA PRO A 150 33.40 -4.36 4.22
C PRO A 150 31.86 -4.33 4.27
N ARG A 151 31.23 -4.06 3.13
CA ARG A 151 29.80 -4.29 2.92
C ARG A 151 29.59 -5.79 2.73
N GLU A 152 28.81 -6.43 3.59
CA GLU A 152 28.24 -7.75 3.33
C GLU A 152 27.27 -7.64 2.14
N CYS A 153 27.64 -8.22 1.01
CA CYS A 153 26.75 -8.52 -0.10
C CYS A 153 26.09 -9.88 0.19
N LEU A 154 24.75 -9.90 0.27
CA LEU A 154 24.01 -11.16 0.23
C LEU A 154 23.92 -11.62 -1.24
N PRO A 155 24.14 -12.91 -1.54
CA PRO A 155 24.04 -13.44 -2.89
C PRO A 155 22.57 -13.50 -3.33
N GLU A 156 22.30 -13.00 -4.53
CA GLU A 156 21.07 -13.20 -5.28
C GLU A 156 21.26 -14.51 -6.07
N GLU A 157 20.55 -15.58 -5.69
CA GLU A 157 20.56 -16.84 -6.42
C GLU A 157 19.74 -16.74 -7.72
N ALA A 158 20.27 -17.39 -8.75
CA ALA A 158 19.87 -17.36 -10.16
C ALA A 158 18.66 -18.25 -10.50
#